data_AF-A0AAU4ZD18-F1
#
_entry.id   AF-A0AAU4ZD18-F1
#
_cell.length_a   1.000
_cell.length_b   1.000
_cell.length_c   1.000
_cell.angle_alpha   90.00
_cell.angle_beta   90.00
_cell.angle_gamma   90.00
#
_symmetry.space_group_name_H-M   'P 1'
#
loop_
_entity.id
_entity.type
_entity.pdbx_description
1 polymer ?
#
loop_
_entity_poly.entity_id
_entity_poly.type
_entity_poly.pdbx_seq_one_letter_code
_entity_poly.pdbx_strand_id
1 'polypeptide(L)' 'MASLISGAFWAATAERAVRTAAQTLLAALGLTAADVLEADWGQSLALAGSAALLAVLTAISASGTGDGPGLTETVRARR' A
#
# COMPACT_ATOMS: atom_id res chain seq x y z
N MET A 1 7.87 4.46 -19.54
CA MET A 1 6.42 4.33 -19.29
C MET A 1 6.19 3.04 -18.54
N ALA A 2 5.79 3.13 -17.26
CA ALA A 2 5.50 1.96 -16.44
C ALA A 2 4.36 1.15 -17.07
N SER A 3 4.65 -0.10 -17.41
CA SER A 3 3.66 -1.02 -17.94
C SER A 3 3.01 -1.79 -16.81
N LEU A 4 1.68 -1.86 -16.78
CA LEU A 4 0.91 -2.61 -15.77
C LEU A 4 1.23 -4.11 -15.75
N ILE A 5 1.87 -4.64 -16.80
CA ILE A 5 2.30 -6.05 -16.86
C ILE A 5 3.73 -6.25 -16.32
N SER A 6 4.44 -5.19 -15.94
CA SER A 6 5.81 -5.28 -15.43
C SER A 6 5.84 -5.81 -13.99
N GLY A 7 6.67 -6.84 -13.75
CA GLY A 7 6.91 -7.34 -12.38
C GLY A 7 7.52 -6.27 -11.46
N ALA A 8 8.31 -5.34 -12.01
CA ALA A 8 8.94 -4.27 -11.22
C ALA A 8 7.91 -3.23 -10.74
N PHE A 9 6.88 -2.95 -11.53
CA PHE A 9 5.74 -2.12 -11.12
C PHE A 9 4.99 -2.78 -9.97
N TRP A 10 4.64 -4.06 -10.11
CA TRP A 10 3.88 -4.78 -9.08
C TRP A 10 4.67 -4.98 -7.79
N ALA A 11 5.98 -5.17 -7.86
CA ALA A 11 6.82 -5.23 -6.65
C ALA A 11 6.76 -3.92 -5.85
N ALA A 12 6.91 -2.78 -6.52
CA ALA A 12 6.83 -1.47 -5.88
C ALA A 12 5.41 -1.15 -5.37
N THR A 13 4.38 -1.47 -6.16
CA THR A 13 2.97 -1.34 -5.74
C THR A 13 2.67 -2.19 -4.50
N ALA A 14 3.16 -3.44 -4.45
CA ALA A 14 2.95 -4.34 -3.33
C ALA A 14 3.64 -3.82 -2.06
N GLU A 15 4.89 -3.36 -2.16
CA GLU A 15 5.60 -2.76 -1.02
C GLU A 15 4.81 -1.57 -0.43
N ARG A 16 4.30 -0.70 -1.31
CA ARG A 16 3.52 0.47 -0.92
C ARG A 16 2.16 0.10 -0.32
N ALA A 17 1.47 -0.88 -0.89
CA ALA A 17 0.20 -1.39 -0.35
C ALA A 17 0.39 -2.00 1.04
N VAL A 18 1.42 -2.84 1.23
CA VAL A 18 1.75 -3.43 2.54
C VAL A 18 2.11 -2.37 3.56
N ARG A 19 2.92 -1.37 3.19
CA ARG A 19 3.27 -0.25 4.06
C ARG A 19 2.03 0.55 4.48
N THR A 20 1.13 0.81 3.55
CA THR A 20 -0.14 1.52 3.79
C THR A 20 -1.04 0.72 4.73
N ALA A 21 -1.16 -0.60 4.51
CA ALA A 21 -1.90 -1.49 5.39
C ALA A 21 -1.36 -1.46 6.82
N ALA A 22 -0.05 -1.61 6.99
CA ALA A 22 0.60 -1.62 8.30
C ALA A 22 0.41 -0.29 9.04
N GLN A 23 0.64 0.84 8.37
CA GLN A 23 0.46 2.17 8.98
C GLN A 23 -1.01 2.43 9.34
N THR A 24 -1.95 2.00 8.49
CA THR A 24 -3.39 2.13 8.76
C THR A 24 -3.82 1.26 9.93
N LEU A 25 -3.33 0.01 9.99
CA LEU A 25 -3.62 -0.91 11.09
C LEU A 25 -3.10 -0.36 12.43
N LEU A 26 -1.86 0.15 12.45
CA LEU A 26 -1.28 0.79 13.64
C LEU A 26 -2.09 2.00 14.10
N ALA A 27 -2.57 2.82 13.16
CA ALA A 27 -3.43 3.95 13.47
C ALA A 27 -4.82 3.52 13.97
N ALA A 28 -5.42 2.50 13.35
CA ALA A 28 -6.75 1.98 13.65
C ALA A 28 -6.82 1.33 15.04
N LEU A 29 -5.80 0.54 15.38
CA LEU A 29 -5.68 -0.05 16.71
C LEU A 29 -5.47 1.03 17.79
N GLY A 30 -5.02 2.22 17.39
CA GLY A 30 -4.58 3.27 18.28
C GLY A 30 -3.33 2.82 19.03
N LEU A 31 -2.30 3.66 19.08
CA LEU A 31 -1.09 3.40 19.91
C LEU A 31 -1.40 3.34 21.43
N THR A 32 -2.68 3.33 21.81
CA THR A 32 -3.22 3.50 23.16
C THR A 32 -4.20 2.39 23.58
N ALA A 33 -4.46 1.37 22.75
CA ALA A 33 -5.19 0.19 23.24
C ALA A 33 -4.35 -0.41 24.37
N ALA A 34 -4.86 -0.35 25.61
CA ALA A 34 -4.17 -0.82 26.80
C ALA A 34 -3.79 -2.31 26.72
N ASP A 35 -4.46 -3.05 25.82
CA ASP A 35 -4.18 -4.46 25.52
C ASP A 35 -4.39 -4.76 24.03
N VAL A 36 -3.47 -5.53 23.45
CA VAL A 36 -3.50 -6.03 22.05
C VAL A 36 -4.62 -7.05 21.85
N LEU A 37 -5.03 -7.75 22.92
CA LEU A 37 -6.04 -8.80 22.85
C LEU A 37 -7.48 -8.26 22.82
N GLU A 38 -7.71 -7.07 23.38
CA GLU A 38 -9.05 -6.45 23.45
C GLU A 38 -9.33 -5.50 22.28
N ALA A 39 -8.34 -5.26 21.42
CA ALA A 39 -8.49 -4.38 20.28
C ALA A 39 -9.55 -4.91 19.29
N ASP A 40 -10.28 -3.98 18.64
CA ASP A 40 -11.23 -4.34 17.57
C ASP A 40 -10.48 -4.73 16.29
N TRP A 41 -10.01 -5.97 16.26
CA TRP A 41 -9.30 -6.56 15.12
C TRP A 41 -10.15 -6.63 13.87
N GLY A 42 -11.45 -6.87 14.01
CA GLY A 42 -12.37 -7.00 12.87
C GLY A 42 -12.45 -5.70 12.09
N GLN A 43 -12.78 -4.60 12.78
CA GLN A 43 -12.86 -3.28 12.16
C GLN A 43 -11.48 -2.78 11.69
N SER A 44 -10.43 -3.02 12.49
CA SER A 44 -9.08 -2.52 12.17
C SER A 44 -8.47 -3.19 10.95
N LEU A 45 -8.62 -4.52 10.82
CA LEU A 45 -8.15 -5.26 9.64
C LEU A 45 -8.95 -4.91 8.40
N ALA A 46 -10.27 -4.70 8.53
CA ALA A 46 -11.10 -4.24 7.41
C ALA A 46 -10.65 -2.86 6.91
N LEU A 47 -10.36 -1.93 7.83
CA LEU A 47 -9.86 -0.60 7.49
C LEU A 47 -8.50 -0.69 6.79
N ALA A 48 -7.55 -1.43 7.37
CA ALA A 48 -6.22 -1.62 6.79
C ALA A 48 -6.27 -2.28 5.40
N GLY A 49 -7.13 -3.29 5.21
CA GLY A 49 -7.35 -3.94 3.92
C GLY A 49 -7.94 -2.99 2.87
N SER A 50 -8.91 -2.15 3.25
CA SER A 50 -9.45 -1.13 2.35
C SER A 50 -8.42 -0.09 1.93
N ALA A 51 -7.56 0.36 2.85
CA ALA A 51 -6.48 1.29 2.56
C ALA A 51 -5.43 0.67 1.62
N ALA A 52 -5.09 -0.61 1.81
CA ALA A 52 -4.20 -1.35 0.92
C ALA A 52 -4.78 -1.43 -0.51
N LEU A 53 -6.07 -1.73 -0.64
CA LEU A 53 -6.77 -1.75 -1.93
C LEU A 53 -6.73 -0.38 -2.61
N LEU A 54 -7.00 0.68 -1.87
CA LEU A 54 -6.92 2.05 -2.39
C LEU A 54 -5.50 2.42 -2.84
N ALA A 55 -4.46 1.95 -2.14
CA ALA A 55 -3.08 2.16 -2.55
C ALA A 55 -2.78 1.49 -3.92
N VAL A 56 -3.30 0.28 -4.14
CA VAL A 56 -3.18 -0.41 -5.44
C VAL A 56 -3.94 0.34 -6.53
N LEU A 57 -5.19 0.74 -6.28
CA LEU A 57 -5.99 1.50 -7.25
C LEU A 57 -5.34 2.85 -7.61
N THR A 58 -4.71 3.50 -6.64
CA THR A 58 -3.95 4.74 -6.85
C THR A 58 -2.72 4.50 -7.72
N ALA A 59 -2.01 3.38 -7.52
CA ALA A 59 -0.87 3.03 -8.37
C ALA A 59 -1.29 2.74 -9.81
N ILE A 60 -2.45 2.09 -10.00
CA ILE A 60 -3.03 1.84 -11.33
C ILE A 60 -3.44 3.16 -11.98
N SER A 61 -4.11 4.07 -11.26
CA SER A 61 -4.52 5.36 -11.82
C SER A 61 -3.35 6.29 -12.17
N ALA A 62 -2.24 6.18 -11.44
CA ALA A 62 -0.99 6.89 -11.73
C ALA A 62 -0.13 6.19 -12.81
N SER A 63 -0.49 4.97 -13.23
CA SER A 63 0.26 4.29 -14.29
C SER A 63 0.10 5.03 -15.62
N GLY A 64 1.21 5.26 -16.33
CA GLY A 64 1.24 6.01 -17.59
C GLY A 64 1.79 7.43 -17.49
N THR A 65 1.91 8.01 -16.30
CA THR A 65 2.54 9.34 -16.09
C THR A 65 4.03 9.28 -15.73
N GLY A 66 4.62 8.10 -15.55
CA GLY A 66 6.03 7.92 -15.13
C GLY A 66 6.56 6.49 -15.32
N ASP A 67 7.71 6.19 -14.71
CA ASP A 67 8.41 4.87 -14.75
C ASP A 67 8.21 4.03 -13.48
N GLY A 68 7.16 4.32 -12.71
CA GLY A 68 6.84 3.60 -11.48
C GLY A 68 5.37 3.71 -11.10
N PRO A 69 4.99 3.18 -9.92
CA PRO A 69 3.61 3.21 -9.43
C PRO A 69 3.17 4.58 -8.87
N GLY A 70 3.98 5.62 -9.05
CA GLY A 70 3.67 6.98 -8.65
C GLY A 70 4.15 8.01 -9.67
N LEU A 71 3.67 9.25 -9.53
CA LEU A 71 3.93 10.34 -10.48
C LEU A 71 5.41 10.72 -10.60
N THR A 72 6.16 10.60 -9.50
CA THR A 72 7.59 10.95 -9.44
C THR A 72 8.48 9.75 -9.12
N GLU A 73 7.90 8.55 -9.06
CA GLU A 73 8.64 7.33 -8.71
C GLU A 73 9.22 6.68 -9.95
N THR A 74 10.50 6.30 -9.89
CA THR A 74 11.18 5.56 -10.96
C THR A 74 11.64 4.21 -10.41
N VAL A 75 11.14 3.10 -10.97
CA VAL A 75 11.63 1.78 -10.60
C VAL A 75 12.94 1.51 -11.34
N ARG A 76 14.05 1.54 -10.61
CA ARG A 76 15.39 1.34 -11.19
C ARG A 76 15.57 -0.13 -11.57
N ALA A 77 15.71 -0.43 -12.85
CA ALA A 77 16.12 -1.77 -13.29
C ALA A 77 17.50 -2.08 -12.70
N ARG A 78 17.61 -3.15 -11.90
CA ARG A 78 18.93 -3.67 -11.51
C ARG A 78 19.62 -4.14 -12.80
N ARG A 79 20.71 -3.45 -13.18
CA ARG A 79 21.66 -3.91 -14.19
C ARG A 79 22.52 -5.02 -13.61
#